data_AF-A0A925NP92-F1
#
_entry.id   AF-A0A925NP92-F1
#
_cell.length_a   1.000
_cell.length_b   1.000
_cell.length_c   1.000
_cell.angle_alpha   90.00
_cell.angle_beta   90.00
_cell.angle_gamma   90.00
#
_symmetry.space_group_name_H-M   'P 1'
#
loop_
_entity.id
_entity.type
_entity.pdbx_description
1 polymer ?
#
loop_
_entity_poly.entity_id
_entity_poly.type
_entity_poly.pdbx_seq_one_letter_code
_entity_poly.pdbx_strand_id
1 'polypeptide(L)'
;CVLPTRVARNGTAFTRKGTIVIKGGSFKSDFRPIEEGCACFACQRFSRAYIRHLLNVKEILGLRLVSIHNSHMYLDVMTDIRRHLAAGTFGDFRKEFVAGYVPSQKVLSARVLASVKEDDRG
;
A
#
# COMPACT_ATOMS: atom_id res chain seq x y z
N CYS A 1 12.16 10.14 -0.96
CA CYS A 1 11.78 8.88 -1.65
C CYS A 1 10.53 9.12 -2.49
N VAL A 2 10.44 8.56 -3.71
CA VAL A 2 9.29 8.75 -4.65
C VAL A 2 8.40 7.52 -4.80
N LEU A 3 8.63 6.47 -4.01
CA LEU A 3 7.92 5.18 -4.14
C LEU A 3 6.39 5.30 -4.09
N PRO A 4 5.76 5.99 -3.10
CA PRO A 4 4.30 6.03 -2.97
C PRO A 4 3.60 6.58 -4.21
N THR A 5 4.17 7.62 -4.82
CA THR A 5 3.63 8.25 -6.02
C THR A 5 3.98 7.49 -7.29
N ARG A 6 5.17 6.87 -7.37
CA ARG A 6 5.58 6.06 -8.53
C ARG A 6 4.72 4.80 -8.70
N VAL A 7 4.47 4.06 -7.62
CA VAL A 7 3.64 2.84 -7.71
C VAL A 7 2.15 3.17 -7.88
N ALA A 8 1.69 4.30 -7.34
CA ALA A 8 0.32 4.79 -7.54
C ALA A 8 -0.01 5.00 -9.02
N ARG A 9 0.91 5.55 -9.81
CA ARG A 9 0.73 5.75 -11.27
C ARG A 9 0.50 4.44 -12.02
N ASN A 10 1.02 3.33 -11.51
CA ASN A 10 0.79 2.01 -12.07
C ASN A 10 -0.51 1.35 -11.54
N GLY A 11 -1.19 1.97 -10.58
CA GLY A 11 -2.43 1.49 -9.98
C GLY A 11 -2.24 0.62 -8.74
N THR A 12 -1.05 0.64 -8.12
CA THR A 12 -0.80 -0.08 -6.86
C THR A 12 -1.05 0.84 -5.67
N ALA A 13 -1.90 0.38 -4.74
CA ALA A 13 -2.15 1.03 -3.47
C ALA A 13 -1.51 0.25 -2.31
N PHE A 14 -0.98 0.98 -1.34
CA PHE A 14 -0.52 0.42 -0.06
C PHE A 14 -1.67 0.37 0.94
N THR A 15 -1.76 -0.70 1.72
CA THR A 15 -2.68 -0.86 2.84
C THR A 15 -1.93 -1.39 4.05
N ARG A 16 -2.54 -1.40 5.23
CA ARG A 16 -1.97 -1.98 6.46
C ARG A 16 -1.68 -3.48 6.33
N LYS A 17 -2.35 -4.17 5.41
CA LYS A 17 -2.21 -5.62 5.19
C LYS A 17 -1.30 -5.97 4.01
N GLY A 18 -0.81 -4.98 3.26
CA GLY A 18 0.03 -5.24 2.09
C GLY A 18 -0.26 -4.30 0.93
N THR A 19 0.08 -4.76 -0.27
CA THR A 19 -0.17 -4.01 -1.51
C THR A 19 -1.33 -4.60 -2.29
N ILE A 20 -2.22 -3.76 -2.81
CA ILE A 20 -3.28 -4.17 -3.73
C ILE A 20 -3.12 -3.48 -5.09
N VAL A 21 -3.47 -4.17 -6.16
CA VAL A 21 -3.48 -3.62 -7.52
C VAL A 21 -4.91 -3.25 -7.89
N ILE A 22 -5.26 -1.97 -7.78
CA ILE A 22 -6.64 -1.49 -7.96
C ILE A 22 -7.17 -1.73 -9.38
N LYS A 23 -6.28 -1.76 -10.39
CA LYS A 23 -6.64 -2.10 -11.78
C LYS A 23 -7.19 -3.53 -11.95
N GLY A 24 -6.93 -4.42 -10.98
CA GLY A 24 -7.33 -5.82 -11.02
C GLY A 24 -8.84 -6.01 -11.25
N GLY A 25 -9.21 -7.08 -11.96
CA GLY A 25 -10.61 -7.39 -12.28
C GLY A 25 -11.49 -7.61 -11.06
N SER A 26 -10.91 -8.13 -9.96
CA SER A 26 -11.59 -8.39 -8.69
C SER A 26 -12.27 -7.16 -8.07
N PHE A 27 -11.79 -5.95 -8.39
CA PHE A 27 -12.36 -4.71 -7.85
C PHE A 27 -13.38 -4.04 -8.77
N LYS A 28 -13.82 -4.68 -9.87
CA LYS A 28 -14.78 -4.10 -10.82
C LYS A 28 -16.10 -3.67 -10.18
N SER A 29 -16.57 -4.44 -9.20
CA SER A 29 -17.85 -4.20 -8.50
C SER A 29 -17.67 -4.10 -6.98
N ASP A 30 -16.46 -3.72 -6.52
CA ASP A 30 -16.19 -3.52 -5.10
C ASP A 30 -16.36 -2.04 -4.73
N PHE A 31 -17.49 -1.72 -4.10
CA PHE A 31 -17.87 -0.34 -3.76
C PHE A 31 -17.26 0.18 -2.46
N ARG A 32 -16.41 -0.62 -1.79
CA ARG A 32 -15.69 -0.21 -0.58
C ARG A 32 -14.56 0.78 -0.91
N PRO A 33 -14.05 1.55 0.07
CA PRO A 33 -12.86 2.38 -0.13
C PRO A 33 -11.62 1.55 -0.49
N ILE A 34 -10.51 2.19 -0.83
CA ILE A 34 -9.22 1.47 -1.03
C ILE A 34 -8.89 0.65 0.23
N GLU A 35 -9.06 1.25 1.40
CA GLU A 35 -8.85 0.62 2.70
C GLU A 35 -9.92 1.11 3.69
N GLU A 36 -10.56 0.17 4.38
CA GLU A 36 -11.53 0.48 5.44
C GLU A 36 -10.81 1.11 6.65
N GLY A 37 -11.40 2.14 7.23
CA GLY A 37 -10.81 2.90 8.34
C GLY A 37 -9.76 3.94 7.94
N CYS A 38 -9.37 4.04 6.66
CA CYS A 38 -8.44 5.07 6.21
C CYS A 38 -9.12 6.45 6.13
N ALA A 39 -8.55 7.45 6.80
CA ALA A 39 -9.08 8.81 6.85
C ALA A 39 -8.67 9.71 5.65
N CYS A 40 -8.01 9.16 4.63
CA CYS A 40 -7.57 9.95 3.48
C CYS A 40 -8.76 10.36 2.60
N PHE A 41 -8.59 11.48 1.88
CA PHE A 41 -9.60 12.02 0.96
C PHE A 41 -10.14 10.99 -0.04
N ALA A 42 -9.28 10.11 -0.56
CA ALA A 42 -9.68 9.09 -1.52
C ALA A 42 -10.62 8.05 -0.87
N CYS A 43 -10.26 7.52 0.31
CA CYS A 43 -11.05 6.51 1.01
C CYS A 43 -12.36 7.07 1.58
N GLN A 44 -12.41 8.35 1.95
CA GLN A 44 -13.64 8.95 2.48
C GLN A 44 -14.69 9.25 1.41
N ARG A 45 -14.31 9.37 0.13
CA ARG A 45 -15.20 9.90 -0.92
C ARG A 45 -15.39 8.98 -2.11
N PHE A 46 -14.50 8.02 -2.33
CA PHE A 46 -14.50 7.21 -3.54
C PHE A 46 -14.38 5.73 -3.25
N SER A 47 -15.13 4.93 -4.01
CA SER A 47 -14.97 3.48 -3.99
C SER A 47 -13.77 3.03 -4.81
N ARG A 48 -13.24 1.85 -4.49
CA ARG A 48 -12.17 1.23 -5.27
C ARG A 48 -12.65 0.82 -6.67
N ALA A 49 -13.93 0.47 -6.86
CA ALA A 49 -14.51 0.26 -8.18
C ALA A 49 -14.47 1.53 -9.05
N TYR A 50 -14.79 2.69 -8.47
CA TYR A 50 -14.72 3.96 -9.19
C TYR A 50 -13.28 4.34 -9.52
N ILE A 51 -12.36 4.23 -8.55
CA ILE A 51 -10.94 4.50 -8.79
C ILE A 51 -10.38 3.55 -9.86
N ARG A 52 -10.75 2.27 -9.83
CA ARG A 52 -10.41 1.30 -10.87
C ARG A 52 -10.91 1.74 -12.25
N HIS A 53 -12.17 2.17 -12.34
CA HIS A 53 -12.72 2.67 -13.59
C HIS A 53 -11.85 3.81 -14.15
N LEU A 54 -11.59 4.84 -13.34
CA LEU A 54 -10.72 5.97 -13.72
C LEU A 54 -9.34 5.52 -14.20
N LEU A 55 -8.71 4.59 -13.48
CA LEU A 55 -7.39 4.05 -13.85
C LEU A 55 -7.41 3.30 -15.19
N ASN A 56 -8.52 2.64 -15.53
CA ASN A 56 -8.65 1.88 -16.78
C ASN A 56 -8.96 2.78 -17.98
N VAL A 57 -9.75 3.84 -17.78
CA VAL A 57 -9.98 4.86 -18.82
C VAL A 57 -8.85 5.88 -18.93
N LYS A 58 -7.74 5.66 -18.19
CA LYS A 58 -6.54 6.52 -18.16
C LYS A 58 -6.80 7.95 -17.70
N GLU A 59 -7.81 8.14 -16.86
CA GLU A 59 -8.13 9.43 -16.27
C GLU A 59 -7.14 9.84 -15.19
N ILE A 60 -6.70 11.11 -15.23
CA ILE A 60 -5.65 11.64 -14.34
C ILE A 60 -6.10 11.67 -12.87
N LEU A 61 -7.42 11.73 -12.62
CA LEU A 61 -7.95 11.69 -11.27
C LEU A 61 -7.64 10.36 -10.57
N GLY A 62 -7.68 9.23 -11.28
CA GLY A 62 -7.41 7.92 -10.70
C GLY A 62 -6.02 7.84 -10.08
N LEU A 63 -4.99 8.27 -10.81
CA LEU A 63 -3.60 8.30 -10.32
C LEU A 63 -3.39 9.30 -9.17
N ARG A 64 -4.16 10.40 -9.13
CA ARG A 64 -4.10 11.39 -8.04
C ARG A 64 -4.66 10.79 -6.76
N LEU A 65 -5.82 10.15 -6.83
CA LEU A 65 -6.48 9.52 -5.68
C LEU A 65 -5.60 8.43 -5.05
N VAL A 66 -4.99 7.56 -5.87
CA VAL A 66 -4.08 6.52 -5.34
C VAL A 66 -2.81 7.14 -4.76
N SER A 67 -2.29 8.22 -5.35
CA SER A 67 -1.12 8.92 -4.80
C SER A 67 -1.41 9.56 -3.44
N ILE A 68 -2.59 10.17 -3.28
CA ILE A 68 -3.05 10.73 -2.01
C ILE A 68 -3.14 9.63 -0.96
N HIS A 69 -3.78 8.51 -1.29
CA HIS A 69 -3.91 7.37 -0.39
C HIS A 69 -2.55 6.81 0.04
N ASN A 70 -1.65 6.56 -0.91
CA ASN A 70 -0.33 6.00 -0.61
C ASN A 70 0.51 6.93 0.26
N SER A 71 0.49 8.25 -0.02
CA SER A 71 1.19 9.23 0.80
C SER A 71 0.61 9.28 2.22
N HIS A 72 -0.72 9.25 2.35
CA HIS A 72 -1.39 9.21 3.65
C HIS A 72 -0.98 7.99 4.46
N MET A 73 -1.04 6.78 3.87
CA MET A 73 -0.64 5.54 4.54
C MET A 73 0.80 5.61 5.09
N TYR A 74 1.73 6.17 4.31
CA TYR A 74 3.11 6.37 4.75
C TYR A 74 3.20 7.30 5.97
N LEU A 75 2.53 8.45 5.92
CA LEU A 75 2.53 9.41 7.02
C LEU A 75 1.87 8.84 8.28
N ASP A 76 0.84 8.02 8.11
CA ASP A 76 0.11 7.36 9.17
C ASP A 76 0.98 6.31 9.89
N VAL A 77 1.68 5.45 9.12
CA VAL A 77 2.68 4.52 9.68
C VAL A 77 3.77 5.27 10.44
N MET A 78 4.29 6.38 9.91
CA MET A 78 5.31 7.18 10.60
C MET A 78 4.78 7.81 11.90
N THR A 79 3.49 8.14 11.95
CA THR A 79 2.82 8.63 13.16
C THR A 79 2.73 7.54 14.21
N ASP A 80 2.34 6.32 13.83
CA ASP A 80 2.34 5.17 14.73
C ASP A 80 3.74 4.87 15.27
N ILE A 81 4.75 4.88 14.40
CA ILE A 81 6.14 4.65 14.80
C ILE A 81 6.55 5.66 15.89
N ARG A 82 6.30 6.95 15.68
CA ARG A 82 6.62 7.99 16.68
C ARG A 82 5.86 7.77 18.00
N ARG A 83 4.57 7.40 17.93
CA ARG A 83 3.76 7.11 19.11
C ARG A 83 4.31 5.92 19.91
N HIS A 84 4.65 4.82 19.24
CA HIS A 84 5.17 3.62 19.89
C HIS A 84 6.61 3.78 20.40
N LEU A 85 7.44 4.61 19.74
CA LEU A 85 8.75 4.97 20.27
C LEU A 85 8.62 5.79 21.57
N ALA A 86 7.74 6.79 21.60
CA ALA A 86 7.50 7.59 22.80
C ALA A 86 6.94 6.74 23.97
N ALA A 87 6.13 5.73 23.66
CA ALA A 87 5.56 4.80 24.64
C ALA A 87 6.49 3.62 25.01
N GLY A 88 7.67 3.49 24.39
CA GLY A 88 8.57 2.35 24.62
C GLY A 88 8.05 1.00 24.08
N THR A 89 7.00 0.98 23.26
CA THR A 89 6.32 -0.22 22.75
C THR A 89 6.61 -0.51 21.27
N PHE A 90 7.61 0.14 20.68
CA PHE A 90 7.95 0.00 19.26
C PHE A 90 8.31 -1.44 18.84
N GLY A 91 8.95 -2.21 19.73
CA GLY A 91 9.32 -3.59 19.45
C GLY A 91 8.11 -4.48 19.12
N ASP A 92 7.03 -4.35 19.89
CA ASP A 92 5.81 -5.12 19.72
C ASP A 92 5.02 -4.63 18.50
N PHE A 93 4.90 -3.31 18.34
CA PHE A 93 4.29 -2.71 17.14
C PHE A 93 4.97 -3.21 15.85
N ARG A 94 6.31 -3.25 15.82
CA ARG A 94 7.05 -3.74 14.65
C ARG A 94 6.75 -5.20 14.38
N LYS A 95 6.74 -6.06 15.41
CA LYS A 95 6.45 -7.50 15.25
C LYS A 95 5.06 -7.70 14.68
N GLU A 96 4.06 -7.03 15.23
CA GLU A 96 2.67 -7.10 14.78
C GLU A 96 2.51 -6.56 13.35
N PHE A 97 3.08 -5.39 13.06
CA PHE A 97 3.00 -4.78 11.74
C PHE A 97 3.62 -5.67 10.66
N VAL A 98 4.79 -6.26 10.92
CA VAL A 98 5.46 -7.15 9.97
C VAL A 98 4.68 -8.46 9.80
N ALA A 99 4.11 -9.02 10.87
CA ALA A 99 3.29 -10.23 10.78
C ALA A 99 2.01 -10.02 9.98
N GLY A 100 1.40 -8.84 10.07
CA GLY A 100 0.17 -8.49 9.35
C GLY A 100 0.37 -7.96 7.93
N TYR A 101 1.59 -7.55 7.55
CA TYR A 101 1.86 -6.92 6.26
C TYR A 101 2.44 -7.91 5.25
N VAL A 102 1.64 -8.26 4.22
CA VAL A 102 2.06 -9.15 3.13
C VAL A 102 2.50 -8.33 1.91
N PRO A 103 3.79 -8.35 1.53
CA PRO A 103 4.26 -7.67 0.32
C PRO A 103 3.67 -8.27 -0.95
N SER A 104 3.67 -7.52 -2.05
CA SER A 104 3.33 -8.07 -3.37
C SER A 104 4.18 -9.29 -3.73
N GLN A 105 3.62 -10.21 -4.52
CA GLN A 105 4.34 -11.37 -5.06
C GLN A 105 5.66 -10.98 -5.72
N LYS A 106 5.67 -9.89 -6.49
CA LYS A 106 6.90 -9.37 -7.12
C LYS A 106 8.02 -9.08 -6.10
N VAL A 107 7.68 -8.52 -4.95
CA VAL A 107 8.64 -8.23 -3.88
C VAL A 107 9.09 -9.53 -3.20
N LEU A 108 8.18 -10.45 -2.95
CA LEU A 108 8.50 -11.75 -2.35
C LEU A 108 9.46 -12.55 -3.24
N SER A 109 9.17 -12.68 -4.54
CA SER A 109 10.05 -13.35 -5.50
C SER A 109 11.43 -12.69 -5.58
N ALA A 110 11.50 -11.36 -5.58
CA ALA A 110 12.78 -10.63 -5.59
C ALA A 110 13.63 -10.90 -4.33
N ARG A 111 12.99 -11.06 -3.16
CA ARG A 111 13.69 -11.39 -1.91
C ARG A 111 14.26 -12.82 -1.96
N VAL A 112 13.48 -13.79 -2.44
CA VAL A 112 13.95 -15.18 -2.60
C VAL A 112 15.18 -15.22 -3.51
N LEU A 113 15.13 -14.55 -4.66
CA LEU A 113 16.26 -14.48 -5.60
C LEU A 113 17.50 -13.83 -4.97
N ALA A 114 17.31 -12.82 -4.11
CA ALA A 114 18.42 -12.18 -3.42
C ALA A 114 19.08 -13.10 -2.38
N SER A 115 18.28 -13.88 -1.63
CA SER A 115 18.78 -14.85 -0.65
C SER A 115 19.56 -15.99 -1.32
N VAL A 116 19.06 -16.55 -2.43
CA VAL A 116 19.78 -17.60 -3.20
C VAL A 116 21.14 -17.08 -3.69
N LYS A 117 21.21 -15.82 -4.13
CA LYS A 117 22.45 -15.20 -4.60
C LYS A 117 23.44 -14.89 -3.47
N GLU A 118 22.99 -14.80 -2.21
CA GLU A 118 23.89 -14.67 -1.04
C GLU A 118 24.51 -16.02 -0.69
N ASP A 119 23.75 -17.10 -0.78
CA ASP A 119 24.24 -18.46 -0.54
C ASP A 119 25.24 -18.91 -1.62
N ASP A 120 25.03 -18.55 -2.90
CA ASP A 120 25.95 -18.88 -4.01
C ASP A 120 27.29 -18.09 -3.99
N ARG A 121 27.48 -17.15 -3.06
CA ARG A 121 28.70 -16.34 -2.92
C ARG A 121 29.61 -16.77 -1.78
N GLY A 122 29.24 -17.82 -1.03
CA GLY A 122 30.07 -18.48 -0.03
C GLY A 122 30.72 -19.74 -0.58
#